data_AF-A0AB36MJ92-F1
#
_entry.id   AF-A0AB36MJ92-F1
#
_cell.length_a   1.000
_cell.length_b   1.000
_cell.length_c   1.000
_cell.angle_alpha   90.00
_cell.angle_beta   90.00
_cell.angle_gamma   90.00
#
_symmetry.space_group_name_H-M   'P 1'
#
loop_
_entity.id
_entity.type
_entity.pdbx_description
1 polymer ?
#
loop_
_entity_poly.entity_id
_entity_poly.type
_entity_poly.pdbx_seq_one_letter_code
_entity_poly.pdbx_strand_id
1 'polypeptide(L)'
;MDGVIELQDLKTMLQLNTTDQDGLLNLIIKNTTKALRFKLGLNAGKEFPQELDYIVLEVCVRRYNRLKNEGMASYSQEGESITFKSDDFDDFLSDIEDWKKINNAEQAKPHAKFINPFSKEDCHEI
;
A
#
# COMPACT_ATOMS: atom_id res chain seq x y z
N MET A 1 -0.17 11.89 -12.29
CA MET A 1 0.31 10.95 -11.26
C MET A 1 -0.85 10.03 -11.03
N ASP A 2 -0.74 8.77 -11.41
CA ASP A 2 -1.78 7.78 -11.11
C ASP A 2 -1.76 7.57 -9.60
N GLY A 3 -2.69 8.22 -8.91
CA GLY A 3 -2.89 8.07 -7.48
C GLY A 3 -3.42 6.67 -7.21
N VAL A 4 -2.95 6.05 -6.13
CA VAL A 4 -3.54 4.78 -5.67
C VAL A 4 -5.00 4.97 -5.23
N ILE A 5 -5.32 6.18 -4.77
CA ILE A 5 -6.67 6.60 -4.40
C ILE A 5 -6.94 7.98 -4.99
N GLU A 6 -8.20 8.25 -5.30
CA GLU A 6 -8.63 9.54 -5.82
C GLU A 6 -8.77 10.56 -4.68
N LEU A 7 -8.32 11.79 -4.93
CA LEU A 7 -8.44 12.88 -3.95
C LEU A 7 -9.90 13.17 -3.58
N GLN A 8 -10.82 13.02 -4.53
CA GLN A 8 -12.24 13.26 -4.32
C GLN A 8 -12.87 12.26 -3.36
N ASP A 9 -12.45 11.00 -3.38
CA ASP A 9 -12.95 9.97 -2.47
C ASP A 9 -12.55 10.29 -1.03
N LEU A 10 -11.28 10.67 -0.83
CA LEU A 10 -10.79 11.12 0.48
C LEU A 10 -11.54 12.36 0.97
N LYS A 11 -11.78 13.36 0.11
CA LYS A 11 -12.58 14.54 0.47
C LYS A 11 -14.00 14.19 0.86
N THR A 12 -14.62 13.28 0.12
CA THR A 12 -15.98 12.79 0.38
C THR A 12 -16.06 12.13 1.75
N MET A 13 -15.10 11.27 2.09
CA MET A 13 -15.02 10.65 3.43
C MET A 13 -14.81 11.66 4.54
N LEU A 14 -14.04 12.73 4.29
CA LEU A 14 -13.78 13.79 5.25
C LEU A 14 -14.88 14.86 5.30
N GLN A 15 -15.92 14.74 4.46
CA GLN A 15 -17.00 15.73 4.30
C GLN A 15 -16.47 17.14 3.99
N LEU A 16 -15.39 17.22 3.21
CA LEU A 16 -14.76 18.48 2.80
C LEU A 16 -15.27 18.91 1.43
N ASN A 17 -15.78 20.15 1.36
CA ASN A 17 -16.29 20.73 0.13
C ASN A 17 -15.36 21.79 -0.48
N THR A 18 -14.25 22.13 0.19
CA THR A 18 -13.30 23.15 -0.26
C THR A 18 -12.02 22.53 -0.82
N THR A 19 -11.19 23.36 -1.46
CA THR A 19 -9.90 22.97 -2.05
C THR A 19 -8.70 23.41 -1.20
N ASP A 20 -8.92 24.04 -0.05
CA ASP A 20 -7.87 24.65 0.77
C ASP A 20 -6.89 23.61 1.34
N GLN A 21 -7.36 22.38 1.53
CA GLN A 21 -6.59 21.28 2.11
C GLN A 21 -6.00 20.34 1.06
N ASP A 22 -6.18 20.60 -0.24
CA ASP A 22 -5.81 19.67 -1.32
C ASP A 22 -4.31 19.37 -1.32
N GLY A 23 -3.48 20.37 -1.06
CA GLY A 23 -2.03 20.19 -0.95
C GLY A 23 -1.66 19.24 0.20
N LEU A 24 -2.32 19.40 1.35
CA LEU A 24 -2.12 18.55 2.52
C LEU A 24 -2.64 17.14 2.29
N LEU A 25 -3.86 16.99 1.76
CA LEU A 25 -4.46 15.69 1.46
C LEU A 25 -3.59 14.92 0.46
N ASN A 26 -3.12 15.55 -0.61
CA ASN A 26 -2.19 14.91 -1.55
C ASN A 26 -0.88 14.47 -0.88
N LEU A 27 -0.36 15.26 0.06
CA LEU A 27 0.84 14.90 0.81
C LEU A 27 0.61 13.69 1.72
N ILE A 28 -0.55 13.64 2.39
CA ILE A 28 -0.97 12.50 3.22
C ILE A 28 -1.08 11.25 2.34
N ILE A 29 -1.80 11.31 1.22
CA ILE A 29 -1.94 10.21 0.26
C ILE A 29 -0.57 9.70 -0.16
N LYS A 30 0.30 10.59 -0.66
CA LYS A 30 1.64 10.25 -1.14
C LYS A 30 2.48 9.54 -0.08
N ASN A 31 2.45 10.04 1.16
CA ASN A 31 3.23 9.47 2.25
C ASN A 31 2.68 8.13 2.74
N THR A 32 1.35 8.00 2.84
CA THR A 32 0.68 6.75 3.21
C THR A 32 0.90 5.66 2.17
N THR A 33 0.76 5.98 0.88
CA THR A 33 1.04 5.04 -0.21
C THR A 33 2.50 4.57 -0.16
N LYS A 34 3.47 5.47 0.05
CA LYS A 34 4.88 5.09 0.18
C LYS A 34 5.11 4.15 1.37
N ALA A 35 4.49 4.43 2.51
CA ALA A 35 4.62 3.60 3.71
C ALA A 35 4.04 2.20 3.49
N LEU A 36 2.87 2.09 2.88
CA LEU A 36 2.26 0.80 2.57
C LEU A 36 3.06 0.03 1.51
N ARG A 37 3.54 0.70 0.46
CA ARG A 37 4.46 0.10 -0.52
C ARG A 37 5.70 -0.49 0.13
N PHE A 38 6.29 0.25 1.06
CA PHE A 38 7.44 -0.23 1.84
C PHE A 38 7.08 -1.46 2.67
N LYS A 39 5.94 -1.43 3.38
CA LYS A 39 5.45 -2.59 4.16
C LYS A 39 5.21 -3.81 3.27
N LEU A 40 4.72 -3.64 2.04
CA LEU A 40 4.49 -4.71 1.08
C LEU A 40 5.77 -5.26 0.44
N GLY A 41 6.92 -4.59 0.61
CA GLY A 41 8.17 -4.96 -0.06
C GLY A 41 8.14 -4.68 -1.58
N LEU A 42 7.32 -3.71 -2.01
CA LEU A 42 7.23 -3.33 -3.42
C LEU A 42 8.41 -2.45 -3.82
N ASN A 43 9.22 -2.96 -4.75
CA ASN A 43 10.32 -2.20 -5.36
C ASN A 43 9.79 -1.05 -6.24
N ALA A 44 10.66 -0.08 -6.53
CA ALA A 44 10.38 0.95 -7.53
C ALA A 44 10.15 0.28 -8.89
N GLY A 45 8.93 0.38 -9.42
CA GLY A 45 8.53 -0.23 -10.70
C GLY A 45 7.45 -1.30 -10.61
N LYS A 46 7.11 -1.81 -9.41
CA LYS A 46 5.91 -2.65 -9.24
C LYS A 46 4.67 -1.77 -9.05
N GLU A 47 3.59 -2.09 -9.75
CA GLU A 47 2.30 -1.45 -9.52
C GLU A 47 1.78 -1.71 -8.11
N PHE A 48 0.98 -0.78 -7.61
CA PHE A 48 0.35 -0.95 -6.31
C PHE A 48 -0.87 -1.88 -6.46
N PRO A 49 -1.05 -2.88 -5.59
CA PRO A 49 -2.19 -3.79 -5.68
C PRO A 49 -3.50 -3.04 -5.40
N GLN A 50 -4.41 -3.06 -6.36
CA GLN A 50 -5.69 -2.37 -6.23
C GLN A 50 -6.51 -2.95 -5.07
N GLU A 51 -6.40 -4.25 -4.75
CA GLU A 51 -7.11 -4.83 -3.62
C GLU A 51 -6.73 -4.25 -2.24
N LEU A 52 -5.64 -3.48 -2.13
CA LEU A 52 -5.20 -2.84 -0.88
C LEU A 52 -5.41 -1.31 -0.89
N ASP A 53 -6.11 -0.75 -1.88
CA ASP A 53 -6.36 0.69 -1.99
C ASP A 53 -7.17 1.23 -0.80
N TYR A 54 -8.15 0.46 -0.30
CA TYR A 54 -8.99 0.81 0.85
C TYR A 54 -8.16 1.05 2.11
N ILE A 55 -7.05 0.32 2.30
CA ILE A 55 -6.14 0.51 3.44
C ILE A 55 -5.53 1.91 3.34
N VAL A 56 -5.10 2.34 2.15
CA VAL A 56 -4.55 3.69 1.96
C VAL A 56 -5.60 4.73 2.31
N LEU A 57 -6.83 4.56 1.84
CA LEU A 57 -7.93 5.49 2.08
C LEU A 57 -8.24 5.65 3.57
N GLU A 58 -8.44 4.55 4.29
CA GLU A 58 -8.73 4.54 5.73
C GLU A 58 -7.60 5.18 6.55
N VAL A 59 -6.35 4.83 6.25
CA VAL A 59 -5.18 5.41 6.94
C VAL A 59 -5.04 6.90 6.64
N CYS A 60 -5.36 7.36 5.42
CA CYS A 60 -5.37 8.78 5.10
C CYS A 60 -6.40 9.55 5.92
N VAL A 61 -7.61 9.00 6.10
CA VAL A 61 -8.66 9.60 6.95
C VAL A 61 -8.19 9.72 8.39
N ARG A 62 -7.63 8.63 8.96
CA ARG A 62 -7.10 8.63 10.34
C ARG A 62 -5.99 9.67 10.53
N ARG A 63 -5.06 9.76 9.58
CA ARG A 63 -3.95 10.73 9.60
C ARG A 63 -4.43 12.16 9.53
N TYR A 64 -5.39 12.45 8.65
CA TYR A 64 -5.96 13.80 8.57
C TYR A 64 -6.65 14.18 9.88
N ASN A 65 -7.47 13.28 10.42
CA ASN A 65 -8.18 13.53 11.69
C ASN A 65 -7.20 13.74 12.85
N ARG A 66 -6.12 12.94 12.92
CA ARG A 66 -5.05 13.13 13.90
C ARG A 66 -4.37 14.49 13.73
N LEU A 67 -3.91 14.83 12.53
CA LEU A 67 -3.23 16.09 12.25
C LEU A 67 -4.13 17.31 12.52
N LYS A 68 -5.42 17.20 12.22
CA LYS A 68 -6.41 18.24 12.52
C LYS A 68 -6.57 18.42 14.03
N ASN A 69 -6.66 17.34 14.79
CA ASN A 69 -6.77 17.38 16.25
C ASN A 69 -5.47 17.85 16.92
N GLU A 70 -4.31 17.41 16.41
CA GLU A 70 -2.98 17.85 16.83
C GLU A 70 -2.76 19.32 16.50
N GLY A 71 -3.20 19.81 15.32
CA GLY A 71 -3.13 21.22 14.95
C GLY A 71 -3.98 22.13 15.85
N MET A 72 -5.11 21.63 16.37
CA MET A 72 -5.90 22.34 17.40
C MET A 72 -5.21 22.31 18.78
N ALA A 73 -4.45 21.27 19.10
CA ALA A 73 -3.69 21.16 20.36
C ALA A 73 -2.33 21.90 20.31
N SER A 74 -1.68 21.95 19.15
CA SER A 74 -0.35 22.54 18.91
C SER A 74 -0.39 24.07 18.83
N TYR A 75 -1.57 24.69 18.77
CA TYR A 75 -1.74 26.10 19.11
C TYR A 75 -1.31 26.43 20.56
N SER A 76 -1.02 25.41 21.39
CA SER A 76 -0.49 25.57 22.75
C SER A 76 1.04 25.43 22.86
N GLN A 77 1.72 24.66 21.99
CA GLN A 77 3.19 24.51 21.99
C GLN A 77 3.71 24.14 20.59
N GLU A 78 4.69 24.90 20.12
CA GLU A 78 5.35 24.77 18.82
C GLU A 78 6.06 23.42 18.64
N GLY A 79 5.79 22.75 17.50
CA GLY A 79 6.80 21.99 16.79
C GLY A 79 6.95 20.51 17.12
N GLU A 80 5.89 19.70 17.04
CA GLU A 80 6.06 18.25 16.89
C GLU A 80 6.14 17.84 15.42
N SER A 81 7.26 17.21 15.06
CA SER A 81 7.49 16.61 13.76
C SER A 81 6.46 15.52 13.52
N ILE A 82 5.83 15.48 12.34
CA ILE A 82 4.88 14.43 11.91
C ILE A 82 5.65 13.09 11.85
N THR A 83 5.80 12.46 13.01
CA THR A 83 6.50 11.20 13.15
C THR A 83 5.55 10.11 12.67
N PHE A 84 5.98 9.34 11.69
CA PHE A 84 5.25 8.16 11.21
C PHE A 84 5.12 7.18 12.38
N LYS A 85 3.98 7.18 13.08
CA LYS A 85 3.69 6.15 14.05
C LYS A 85 3.46 4.83 13.31
N SER A 86 3.99 3.76 13.89
CA SER A 86 3.75 2.40 13.40
C SER A 86 2.29 1.99 13.49
N ASP A 87 1.51 2.66 14.35
CA ASP A 87 0.11 2.38 14.69
C ASP A 87 -0.88 2.49 13.52
N ASP A 88 -0.56 3.31 12.52
CA ASP A 88 -1.47 3.63 11.43
C ASP A 88 -1.91 2.39 10.62
N PHE A 89 -1.13 1.31 10.65
CA PHE A 89 -1.38 0.09 9.89
C PHE A 89 -1.71 -1.14 10.74
N ASP A 90 -1.82 -0.99 12.06
CA ASP A 90 -1.95 -2.13 12.98
C ASP A 90 -3.21 -2.94 12.71
N ASP A 91 -4.33 -2.26 12.43
CA ASP A 91 -5.62 -2.88 12.10
C ASP A 91 -5.59 -3.67 10.77
N PHE A 92 -4.60 -3.41 9.91
CA PHE A 92 -4.49 -3.98 8.56
C PHE A 92 -3.32 -4.96 8.41
N LEU A 93 -2.63 -5.31 9.50
CA LEU A 93 -1.47 -6.21 9.43
C LEU A 93 -1.84 -7.59 8.87
N SER A 94 -3.00 -8.13 9.26
CA SER A 94 -3.49 -9.42 8.74
C SER A 94 -3.68 -9.40 7.23
N ASP A 95 -4.36 -8.37 6.71
CA ASP A 95 -4.62 -8.22 5.27
C ASP A 95 -3.31 -8.08 4.47
N ILE A 96 -2.37 -7.29 4.99
CA ILE A 96 -1.04 -7.10 4.40
C ILE A 96 -0.26 -8.41 4.37
N GLU A 97 -0.31 -9.19 5.44
CA GLU A 97 0.37 -10.49 5.53
C GLU A 97 -0.25 -11.53 4.60
N ASP A 98 -1.57 -11.60 4.53
CA ASP A 98 -2.27 -12.55 3.67
C ASP A 98 -2.03 -12.22 2.19
N TRP A 99 -2.05 -10.94 1.81
CA TRP A 99 -1.65 -10.49 0.48
C TRP A 99 -0.23 -10.92 0.13
N LYS A 100 0.72 -10.76 1.06
CA LYS A 100 2.11 -11.20 0.88
C LYS A 100 2.23 -12.71 0.71
N LYS A 101 1.49 -13.50 1.49
CA LYS A 101 1.52 -14.98 1.37
C LYS A 101 1.06 -15.41 -0.01
N ILE A 102 -0.05 -14.85 -0.49
CA ILE A 102 -0.60 -15.14 -1.82
C ILE A 102 0.41 -14.76 -2.91
N ASN A 103 0.93 -13.53 -2.87
CA ASN A 103 1.85 -13.03 -3.90
C ASN A 103 3.24 -13.70 -3.89
N ASN A 104 3.71 -14.18 -2.74
CA ASN A 104 4.94 -14.96 -2.67
C ASN A 104 4.72 -16.42 -3.09
N ALA A 105 3.57 -17.02 -2.75
CA ALA A 105 3.22 -18.38 -3.18
C ALA A 105 3.00 -18.47 -4.70
N GLU A 106 2.39 -17.44 -5.30
CA GLU A 106 2.27 -17.29 -6.77
C GLU A 106 3.64 -17.27 -7.46
N GLN A 107 4.63 -16.57 -6.88
CA GLN A 107 6.01 -16.55 -7.39
C GLN A 107 6.77 -17.87 -7.16
N ALA A 108 6.35 -18.65 -6.17
CA ALA A 108 6.96 -19.92 -5.80
C ALA A 108 6.35 -21.14 -6.50
N LYS A 109 5.53 -20.99 -7.55
CA LYS A 109 5.05 -22.14 -8.36
C LYS A 109 6.28 -22.87 -8.93
N PRO A 110 6.61 -24.08 -8.44
CA PRO A 110 7.73 -24.81 -8.98
C PRO A 110 7.40 -25.14 -10.43
N HIS A 111 8.34 -24.87 -11.33
CA HIS A 111 8.27 -25.34 -12.70
C HIS A 111 8.27 -26.88 -12.62
N ALA A 112 7.09 -27.48 -12.59
CA ALA A 112 6.94 -28.93 -12.61
C ALA A 112 7.43 -29.38 -13.99
N LYS A 113 8.73 -29.67 -14.08
CA LYS A 113 9.30 -30.39 -15.21
C LYS A 113 8.74 -31.80 -15.11
N PHE A 114 7.64 -32.05 -15.80
CA PHE A 114 7.20 -33.40 -16.12
C PHE A 114 8.31 -34.02 -16.97
N ILE A 115 9.21 -34.74 -16.33
CA ILE A 115 10.13 -35.65 -17.01
C ILE A 115 9.24 -36.68 -17.72
N ASN A 116 9.11 -36.56 -19.04
CA ASN A 116 8.43 -37.54 -19.88
C ASN A 116 9.34 -38.78 -19.99
N PRO A 117 8.99 -39.92 -19.37
CA PRO A 117 9.84 -41.11 -19.36
C PRO A 117 9.86 -41.85 -20.72
N PHE A 118 9.12 -41.38 -21.73
CA PHE A 118 9.03 -41.99 -23.06
C PHE A 118 9.66 -41.15 -24.18
N SER A 119 10.46 -40.13 -23.86
CA SER A 119 11.34 -39.50 -24.85
C SER A 119 12.41 -40.50 -25.27
N LYS A 120 12.09 -41.37 -26.24
CA LYS A 120 13.03 -42.32 -26.83
C LYS A 120 14.23 -41.52 -27.36
N GLU A 121 15.40 -41.75 -26.78
CA GLU A 121 16.66 -41.44 -27.44
C GLU A 121 16.73 -42.37 -28.66
N ASP A 122 16.56 -41.80 -29.85
CA ASP A 122 16.79 -42.51 -31.10
C ASP A 122 18.24 -43.00 -31.10
N CYS A 123 18.41 -44.32 -30.88
CA CYS A 123 19.67 -45.02 -31.06
C CYS A 123 20.07 -44.91 -32.53
N HIS A 124 21.05 -44.05 -32.83
CA HIS A 124 21.81 -44.11 -34.06
C HIS A 124 22.84 -45.24 -34.01
N GLU A 125 22.82 -46.02 -35.09
CA GLU A 125 23.94 -46.70 -35.75
C GLU A 125 24.60 -47.91 -35.07
N ILE A 126 24.43 -49.07 -35.72
CA ILE A 126 25.56 -49.85 -36.30
C ILE A 126 25.14 -50.30 -37.71
#